data_AF-A0A8B5XNW8-F1
#
_entry.id   AF-A0A8B5XNW8-F1
#
_cell.length_a   1.000
_cell.length_b   1.000
_cell.length_c   1.000
_cell.angle_alpha   90.00
_cell.angle_beta   90.00
_cell.angle_gamma   90.00
#
_symmetry.space_group_name_H-M   'P 1'
#
loop_
_entity.id
_entity.type
_entity.pdbx_description
1 polymer ?
#
loop_
_entity_poly.entity_id
_entity_poly.type
_entity_poly.pdbx_seq_one_letter_code
_entity_poly.pdbx_strand_id
1 'polypeptide(L)'
;AWIMPGLVNFHTHSAMTGLRGIRDDSNLHEWLEDYIWPAEAEFTPEMTTKAVKEALTEMLQSGTTTFNDLYNPNGVDIAEIYEAVKASKMRCYFSPTLFSSETETTDETIARTRAVIETIKGYQDPNFKVMVAPHSPYSCSRELLEASLGLAKEENIPLHIHVAETQEESGIILKRYVKRPFAFLDELGY
;
A
#
# COMPACT_ATOMS: atom_id res chain seq x y z
N ALA A 1 -2.84 32.20 -17.39
CA ALA A 1 -2.34 31.17 -16.47
C ALA A 1 -1.34 30.29 -17.22
N TRP A 2 -0.29 29.82 -16.56
CA TRP A 2 0.60 28.82 -17.12
C TRP A 2 -0.09 27.45 -17.02
N ILE A 3 0.12 26.59 -18.01
CA ILE A 3 -0.41 25.21 -18.03
C ILE A 3 0.76 24.26 -17.85
N MET A 4 0.58 23.26 -16.98
CA MET A 4 1.56 22.19 -16.75
C MET A 4 0.86 20.82 -16.70
N PRO A 5 1.61 19.72 -16.85
CA PRO A 5 1.08 18.38 -16.57
C PRO A 5 0.60 18.26 -15.12
N GLY A 6 -0.41 17.42 -14.88
CA GLY A 6 -0.85 17.09 -13.53
C GLY A 6 0.23 16.34 -12.75
N LEU A 7 0.30 16.58 -11.44
CA LEU A 7 1.29 15.94 -10.57
C LEU A 7 0.98 14.44 -10.41
N VAL A 8 2.03 13.66 -10.17
CA VAL A 8 1.98 12.23 -9.89
C VAL A 8 2.52 12.01 -8.49
N ASN A 9 1.67 11.53 -7.57
CA ASN A 9 2.07 11.15 -6.23
C ASN A 9 2.41 9.64 -6.20
N PHE A 10 3.68 9.29 -6.03
CA PHE A 10 4.14 7.90 -6.16
C PHE A 10 3.91 7.03 -4.91
N HIS A 11 3.47 7.61 -3.79
CA HIS A 11 3.22 6.86 -2.58
C HIS A 11 2.21 7.58 -1.69
N THR A 12 1.08 6.91 -1.43
CA THR A 12 0.03 7.38 -0.52
C THR A 12 -0.51 6.24 0.32
N HIS A 13 -1.12 6.60 1.45
CA HIS A 13 -2.03 5.76 2.23
C HIS A 13 -3.36 6.50 2.35
N SER A 14 -4.15 6.49 1.28
CA SER A 14 -5.28 7.42 1.10
C SER A 14 -6.35 7.27 2.18
N ALA A 15 -6.59 6.06 2.68
CA ALA A 15 -7.50 5.80 3.79
C ALA A 15 -7.04 6.45 5.11
N MET A 16 -5.73 6.65 5.30
CA MET A 16 -5.18 7.30 6.50
C MET A 16 -5.47 8.82 6.55
N THR A 17 -6.07 9.41 5.50
CA THR A 17 -6.56 10.80 5.55
C THR A 17 -7.52 11.01 6.74
N GLY A 18 -8.32 9.99 7.07
CA GLY A 18 -9.20 10.00 8.25
C GLY A 18 -8.48 9.94 9.59
N LEU A 19 -7.17 9.68 9.60
CA LEU A 19 -6.31 9.61 10.79
C LEU A 19 -5.39 10.84 10.91
N ARG A 20 -5.65 11.91 10.14
CA ARG A 20 -4.82 13.12 10.15
C ARG A 20 -4.61 13.66 11.57
N GLY A 21 -3.36 13.76 11.99
CA GLY A 21 -2.98 14.31 13.30
C GLY A 21 -3.30 13.39 14.48
N ILE A 22 -3.57 12.09 14.26
CA ILE A 22 -3.82 11.13 15.35
C ILE A 22 -2.64 11.07 16.33
N ARG A 23 -1.41 11.17 15.81
CA ARG A 23 -0.19 11.22 16.61
C ARG A 23 0.93 11.88 15.81
N ASP A 24 1.15 13.16 16.08
CA ASP A 24 2.30 13.90 15.58
C ASP A 24 3.52 13.70 16.50
N ASP A 25 4.72 14.01 15.97
CA ASP A 25 6.00 14.02 16.69
C ASP A 25 6.36 12.70 17.38
N SER A 26 6.16 11.58 16.68
CA SER A 26 6.50 10.22 17.14
C SER A 26 7.52 9.55 16.21
N ASN A 27 8.24 8.54 16.73
CA ASN A 27 9.04 7.66 15.90
C ASN A 27 8.16 6.63 15.20
N LEU A 28 8.63 6.05 14.10
CA LEU A 28 7.81 5.21 13.22
C LEU A 28 7.24 3.96 13.93
N HIS A 29 8.04 3.24 14.73
CA HIS A 29 7.56 2.02 15.39
C HIS A 29 6.49 2.33 16.44
N GLU A 30 6.71 3.34 17.30
CA GLU A 30 5.69 3.82 18.25
C GLU A 30 4.42 4.25 17.49
N TRP A 31 4.58 5.05 16.43
CA TRP A 31 3.47 5.54 15.64
C TRP A 31 2.66 4.41 15.00
N LEU A 32 3.32 3.40 14.42
CA LEU A 32 2.67 2.25 13.79
C LEU A 32 1.98 1.34 14.81
N GLU A 33 2.72 0.87 15.81
CA GLU A 33 2.27 -0.18 16.73
C GLU A 33 1.23 0.34 17.73
N ASP A 34 1.42 1.54 18.27
CA ASP A 34 0.58 2.05 19.35
C ASP A 34 -0.63 2.84 18.85
N TYR A 35 -0.60 3.35 17.61
CA TYR A 35 -1.62 4.27 17.10
C TYR A 35 -2.22 3.85 15.76
N ILE A 36 -1.39 3.66 14.72
CA ILE A 36 -1.92 3.41 13.37
C ILE A 36 -2.56 2.04 13.25
N TRP A 37 -1.85 0.96 13.55
CA TRP A 37 -2.42 -0.39 13.38
C TRP A 37 -3.65 -0.63 14.26
N PRO A 38 -3.69 -0.18 15.53
CA PRO A 38 -4.92 -0.22 16.32
C PRO A 38 -6.07 0.56 15.69
N ALA A 39 -5.82 1.75 15.12
CA ALA A 39 -6.86 2.55 14.48
C ALA A 39 -7.34 1.92 13.16
N GLU A 40 -6.42 1.42 12.33
CA GLU A 40 -6.76 0.73 11.08
C GLU A 40 -7.50 -0.59 11.32
N ALA A 41 -7.28 -1.27 12.45
CA ALA A 41 -8.02 -2.47 12.82
C ALA A 41 -9.54 -2.21 13.00
N GLU A 42 -9.90 -0.96 13.33
CA GLU A 42 -11.29 -0.52 13.50
C GLU A 42 -11.90 0.08 12.21
N PHE A 43 -11.16 0.05 11.10
CA PHE A 43 -11.66 0.56 9.84
C PHE A 43 -12.87 -0.22 9.34
N THR A 44 -13.83 0.54 8.79
CA THR A 44 -15.02 0.01 8.13
C THR A 44 -15.07 0.52 6.69
N PRO A 45 -15.73 -0.21 5.76
CA PRO A 45 -15.89 0.25 4.38
C PRO A 45 -16.43 1.67 4.26
N GLU A 46 -17.41 2.03 5.09
CA GLU A 46 -17.97 3.38 5.07
C GLU A 46 -16.93 4.45 5.43
N MET A 47 -16.13 4.21 6.47
CA MET A 47 -15.10 5.14 6.92
C MET A 47 -13.97 5.26 5.89
N THR A 48 -13.44 4.14 5.39
CA THR A 48 -12.36 4.13 4.42
C THR A 48 -12.79 4.80 3.12
N THR A 49 -13.99 4.50 2.60
CA THR A 49 -14.55 5.15 1.41
C THR A 49 -14.66 6.67 1.58
N LYS A 50 -15.05 7.17 2.76
CA LYS A 50 -15.11 8.62 3.05
C LYS A 50 -13.70 9.23 3.07
N ALA A 51 -12.75 8.60 3.76
CA ALA A 51 -11.38 9.07 3.85
C ALA A 51 -10.70 9.12 2.47
N VAL A 52 -10.91 8.11 1.62
CA VAL A 52 -10.39 8.09 0.25
C VAL A 52 -11.02 9.19 -0.60
N LYS A 53 -12.33 9.45 -0.48
CA LYS A 53 -12.98 10.58 -1.19
C LYS A 53 -12.41 11.93 -0.78
N GLU A 54 -12.09 12.09 0.51
CA GLU A 54 -11.40 13.29 1.02
C GLU A 54 -10.00 13.41 0.41
N ALA A 55 -9.21 12.34 0.42
CA ALA A 55 -7.87 12.28 -0.19
C ALA A 55 -7.90 12.67 -1.68
N LEU A 56 -8.85 12.10 -2.45
CA LEU A 56 -9.03 12.42 -3.87
C LEU A 56 -9.34 13.90 -4.09
N THR A 57 -10.18 14.49 -3.24
CA THR A 57 -10.55 15.90 -3.32
C THR A 57 -9.33 16.80 -3.07
N GLU A 58 -8.57 16.53 -2.01
CA GLU A 58 -7.37 17.29 -1.68
C GLU A 58 -6.26 17.14 -2.75
N MET A 59 -6.08 15.93 -3.27
CA MET A 59 -5.14 15.67 -4.36
C MET A 59 -5.50 16.47 -5.62
N LEU A 60 -6.78 16.50 -6.01
CA LEU A 60 -7.22 17.31 -7.16
C LEU A 60 -7.03 18.81 -6.91
N GLN A 61 -7.35 19.30 -5.71
CA GLN A 61 -7.15 20.71 -5.34
C GLN A 61 -5.68 21.13 -5.36
N SER A 62 -4.77 20.20 -5.03
CA SER A 62 -3.31 20.41 -5.07
C SER A 62 -2.67 20.09 -6.44
N GLY A 63 -3.46 19.73 -7.45
CA GLY A 63 -2.98 19.48 -8.81
C GLY A 63 -2.47 18.06 -9.09
N THR A 64 -2.63 17.14 -8.14
CA THR A 64 -2.36 15.71 -8.34
C THR A 64 -3.45 15.08 -9.21
N THR A 65 -3.03 14.33 -10.22
CA THR A 65 -3.93 13.64 -11.16
C THR A 65 -3.68 12.14 -11.21
N THR A 66 -2.60 11.67 -10.58
CA THR A 66 -2.26 10.25 -10.44
C THR A 66 -1.70 10.00 -9.07
N PHE A 67 -2.12 8.92 -8.43
CA PHE A 67 -1.56 8.48 -7.17
C PHE A 67 -1.32 6.97 -7.16
N ASN A 68 -0.38 6.53 -6.33
CA ASN A 68 -0.07 5.13 -6.11
C ASN A 68 -0.22 4.83 -4.62
N ASP A 69 -1.27 4.09 -4.30
CA ASP A 69 -1.77 3.86 -2.97
C ASP A 69 -1.39 2.49 -2.45
N LEU A 70 -0.90 2.48 -1.22
CA LEU A 70 -0.64 1.31 -0.42
C LEU A 70 -1.64 1.36 0.74
N TYR A 71 -2.48 0.34 0.90
CA TYR A 71 -3.55 0.38 1.90
C TYR A 71 -3.61 -0.91 2.72
N ASN A 72 -3.98 -0.79 4.00
CA ASN A 72 -4.33 -1.94 4.82
C ASN A 72 -5.68 -2.50 4.34
N PRO A 73 -5.77 -3.78 3.95
CA PRO A 73 -7.00 -4.34 3.39
C PRO A 73 -8.17 -4.39 4.38
N ASN A 74 -7.91 -4.23 5.69
CA ASN A 74 -8.97 -4.21 6.68
C ASN A 74 -9.94 -3.06 6.46
N GLY A 75 -11.24 -3.37 6.50
CA GLY A 75 -12.28 -2.35 6.38
C GLY A 75 -12.35 -1.65 5.02
N VAL A 76 -11.83 -2.26 3.94
CA VAL A 76 -11.88 -1.68 2.60
C VAL A 76 -12.82 -2.47 1.68
N ASP A 77 -13.77 -1.77 1.06
CA ASP A 77 -14.58 -2.30 -0.05
C ASP A 77 -14.04 -1.75 -1.38
N ILE A 78 -13.42 -2.62 -2.17
CA ILE A 78 -12.79 -2.27 -3.44
C ILE A 78 -13.79 -1.68 -4.44
N ALA A 79 -15.04 -2.13 -4.43
CA ALA A 79 -16.05 -1.63 -5.35
C ALA A 79 -16.44 -0.19 -5.02
N GLU A 80 -16.59 0.13 -3.73
CA GLU A 80 -16.84 1.51 -3.29
C GLU A 80 -15.65 2.43 -3.60
N ILE A 81 -14.42 1.95 -3.37
CA ILE A 81 -13.20 2.70 -3.71
C ILE A 81 -13.12 2.94 -5.22
N TYR A 82 -13.36 1.91 -6.03
CA TYR A 82 -13.36 2.03 -7.49
C TYR A 82 -14.34 3.10 -7.97
N GLU A 83 -15.58 3.09 -7.48
CA GLU A 83 -16.57 4.11 -7.86
C GLU A 83 -16.16 5.51 -7.42
N ALA A 84 -15.51 5.67 -6.26
CA ALA A 84 -14.96 6.95 -5.81
C ALA A 84 -13.84 7.46 -6.73
N VAL A 85 -12.85 6.61 -7.07
CA VAL A 85 -11.75 6.97 -7.96
C VAL A 85 -12.27 7.28 -9.36
N LYS A 86 -13.16 6.44 -9.90
CA LYS A 86 -13.78 6.65 -11.21
C LYS A 86 -14.54 7.98 -11.30
N ALA A 87 -15.30 8.33 -10.27
CA ALA A 87 -16.00 9.62 -10.20
C ALA A 87 -15.03 10.81 -10.19
N SER A 88 -13.88 10.67 -9.53
CA SER A 88 -12.83 11.70 -9.51
C SER A 88 -12.09 11.87 -10.85
N LYS A 89 -12.14 10.84 -11.71
CA LYS A 89 -11.38 10.73 -12.98
C LYS A 89 -9.85 10.75 -12.80
N MET A 90 -9.37 10.55 -11.57
CA MET A 90 -7.94 10.38 -11.30
C MET A 90 -7.46 9.01 -11.78
N ARG A 91 -6.15 8.89 -12.00
CA ARG A 91 -5.48 7.60 -12.17
C ARG A 91 -4.98 7.11 -10.81
N CYS A 92 -5.16 5.83 -10.54
CA CYS A 92 -4.81 5.20 -9.29
C CYS A 92 -4.15 3.84 -9.56
N TYR A 93 -3.10 3.56 -8.79
CA TYR A 93 -2.69 2.19 -8.50
C TYR A 93 -3.12 1.91 -7.06
N PHE A 94 -4.14 1.08 -6.85
CA PHE A 94 -4.72 0.78 -5.54
C PHE A 94 -4.26 -0.61 -5.10
N SER A 95 -3.27 -0.68 -4.23
CA SER A 95 -2.53 -1.93 -3.97
C SER A 95 -2.74 -2.40 -2.53
N PRO A 96 -3.36 -3.58 -2.29
CA PRO A 96 -3.52 -4.10 -0.95
C PRO A 96 -2.17 -4.48 -0.37
N THR A 97 -1.94 -4.07 0.88
CA THR A 97 -0.69 -4.35 1.56
C THR A 97 -0.63 -5.80 2.02
N LEU A 98 0.52 -6.46 1.81
CA LEU A 98 0.80 -7.78 2.35
C LEU A 98 1.67 -7.66 3.61
N PHE A 99 1.30 -8.42 4.65
CA PHE A 99 2.03 -8.54 5.91
C PHE A 99 2.24 -10.01 6.24
N SER A 100 3.36 -10.35 6.88
CA SER A 100 3.45 -11.67 7.49
C SER A 100 2.61 -11.70 8.76
N SER A 101 1.87 -12.78 8.93
CA SER A 101 0.96 -12.99 10.05
C SER A 101 1.25 -14.33 10.74
N GLU A 102 0.91 -14.42 12.02
CA GLU A 102 0.87 -15.70 12.74
C GLU A 102 -0.43 -16.48 12.45
N THR A 103 -1.46 -15.81 11.91
CA THR A 103 -2.80 -16.35 11.70
C THR A 103 -3.13 -16.65 10.23
N GLU A 104 -2.37 -16.10 9.28
CA GLU A 104 -2.53 -16.32 7.84
C GLU A 104 -1.18 -16.78 7.28
N THR A 105 -1.18 -17.91 6.57
CA THR A 105 0.01 -18.43 5.90
C THR A 105 0.38 -17.59 4.67
N THR A 106 1.64 -17.66 4.21
CA THR A 106 2.08 -16.98 2.99
C THR A 106 1.18 -17.29 1.79
N ASP A 107 0.79 -18.56 1.60
CA ASP A 107 -0.07 -18.98 0.49
C ASP A 107 -1.47 -18.37 0.58
N GLU A 108 -2.05 -18.28 1.78
CA GLU A 108 -3.35 -17.64 2.00
C GLU A 108 -3.30 -16.14 1.70
N THR A 109 -2.27 -15.45 2.19
CA THR A 109 -2.05 -14.02 1.90
C THR A 109 -1.90 -13.76 0.40
N ILE A 110 -1.16 -14.62 -0.31
CA ILE A 110 -0.98 -14.53 -1.77
C ILE A 110 -2.27 -14.82 -2.51
N ALA A 111 -3.04 -15.84 -2.10
CA ALA A 111 -4.32 -16.18 -2.70
C ALA A 111 -5.34 -15.03 -2.55
N ARG A 112 -5.42 -14.42 -1.37
CA ARG A 112 -6.25 -13.23 -1.12
C ARG A 112 -5.81 -12.04 -1.97
N THR A 113 -4.51 -11.79 -2.06
CA THR A 113 -3.96 -10.72 -2.90
C THR A 113 -4.27 -10.94 -4.37
N ARG A 114 -4.16 -12.18 -4.86
CA ARG A 114 -4.55 -12.53 -6.23
C ARG A 114 -6.01 -12.27 -6.51
N ALA A 115 -6.92 -12.63 -5.59
CA ALA A 115 -8.34 -12.35 -5.75
C ALA A 115 -8.64 -10.84 -5.87
N VAL A 116 -7.92 -10.00 -5.12
CA VAL A 116 -7.98 -8.53 -5.28
C VAL A 116 -7.46 -8.08 -6.64
N ILE A 117 -6.31 -8.63 -7.10
CA ILE A 117 -5.76 -8.32 -8.42
C ILE A 117 -6.75 -8.67 -9.53
N GLU A 118 -7.36 -9.86 -9.46
CA GLU A 118 -8.38 -10.31 -10.42
C GLU A 118 -9.61 -9.40 -10.40
N THR A 119 -10.07 -8.99 -9.22
CA THR A 119 -11.20 -8.05 -9.06
C THR A 119 -10.89 -6.72 -9.73
N ILE A 120 -9.71 -6.14 -9.46
CA ILE A 120 -9.31 -4.85 -10.04
C ILE A 120 -9.13 -4.95 -11.56
N LYS A 121 -8.46 -6.01 -12.05
CA LYS A 121 -8.34 -6.27 -13.50
C LYS A 121 -9.71 -6.46 -14.17
N GLY A 122 -10.68 -7.03 -13.45
CA GLY A 122 -12.05 -7.27 -13.91
C GLY A 122 -12.83 -5.99 -14.25
N TYR A 123 -12.49 -4.84 -13.65
CA TYR A 123 -13.11 -3.56 -14.02
C TYR A 123 -12.72 -3.08 -15.42
N GLN A 124 -11.60 -3.58 -15.96
CA GLN A 124 -11.06 -3.17 -17.27
C GLN A 124 -10.87 -1.65 -17.41
N ASP A 125 -10.64 -0.95 -16.28
CA ASP A 125 -10.44 0.50 -16.25
C ASP A 125 -8.94 0.82 -16.36
N PRO A 126 -8.47 1.51 -17.43
CA PRO A 126 -7.07 1.88 -17.57
C PRO A 126 -6.57 2.88 -16.52
N ASN A 127 -7.47 3.51 -15.75
CA ASN A 127 -7.15 4.46 -14.69
C ASN A 127 -7.21 3.85 -13.29
N PHE A 128 -7.66 2.61 -13.12
CA PHE A 128 -7.70 1.92 -11.82
C PHE A 128 -6.93 0.61 -11.91
N LYS A 129 -5.68 0.63 -11.45
CA LYS A 129 -4.72 -0.47 -11.56
C LYS A 129 -4.31 -0.97 -10.17
N VAL A 130 -3.54 -2.05 -10.15
CA VAL A 130 -3.05 -2.69 -8.93
C VAL A 130 -1.57 -3.04 -9.11
N MET A 131 -0.81 -2.97 -8.02
CA MET A 131 0.55 -3.52 -7.90
C MET A 131 0.56 -4.60 -6.81
N VAL A 132 1.58 -5.45 -6.78
CA VAL A 132 1.82 -6.28 -5.59
C VAL A 132 2.55 -5.42 -4.56
N ALA A 133 2.01 -5.31 -3.34
CA ALA A 133 2.50 -4.35 -2.36
C ALA A 133 2.88 -4.97 -1.00
N PRO A 134 3.96 -5.76 -0.90
CA PRO A 134 4.46 -6.17 0.41
C PRO A 134 4.85 -4.92 1.21
N HIS A 135 4.41 -4.83 2.47
CA HIS A 135 4.56 -3.61 3.27
C HIS A 135 6.01 -3.13 3.33
N SER A 136 6.90 -3.98 3.86
CA SER A 136 8.31 -3.67 4.03
C SER A 136 9.13 -4.96 4.24
N PRO A 137 10.48 -4.92 4.09
CA PRO A 137 11.32 -6.07 4.36
C PRO A 137 11.32 -6.52 5.84
N TYR A 138 10.93 -5.64 6.76
CA TYR A 138 10.99 -5.94 8.20
C TYR A 138 9.70 -6.58 8.69
N SER A 139 8.55 -6.23 8.11
CA SER A 139 7.23 -6.76 8.44
C SER A 139 6.80 -7.95 7.55
N CYS A 140 7.56 -8.26 6.49
CA CYS A 140 7.36 -9.44 5.66
C CYS A 140 8.49 -10.46 5.87
N SER A 141 8.12 -11.73 6.00
CA SER A 141 9.04 -12.86 6.00
C SER A 141 9.73 -12.98 4.64
N ARG A 142 10.90 -13.63 4.62
CA ARG A 142 11.59 -13.94 3.36
C ARG A 142 10.69 -14.68 2.37
N GLU A 143 9.94 -15.67 2.87
CA GLU A 143 9.01 -16.47 2.07
C GLU A 143 7.91 -15.60 1.44
N LEU A 144 7.30 -14.70 2.22
CA LEU A 144 6.28 -13.80 1.71
C LEU A 144 6.84 -12.80 0.70
N LEU A 145 8.07 -12.32 0.90
CA LEU A 145 8.75 -11.45 -0.07
C LEU A 145 9.00 -12.19 -1.40
N GLU A 146 9.59 -13.38 -1.35
CA GLU A 146 9.83 -14.22 -2.52
C GLU A 146 8.52 -14.54 -3.26
N ALA A 147 7.46 -14.88 -2.52
CA ALA A 147 6.14 -15.16 -3.09
C ALA A 147 5.49 -13.89 -3.70
N SER A 148 5.64 -12.73 -3.07
CA SER A 148 5.15 -11.44 -3.60
C SER A 148 5.83 -11.08 -4.92
N LEU A 149 7.15 -11.27 -5.01
CA LEU A 149 7.90 -11.09 -6.25
C LEU A 149 7.47 -12.09 -7.32
N GLY A 150 7.21 -13.34 -6.95
CA GLY A 150 6.66 -14.37 -7.83
C GLY A 150 5.31 -13.96 -8.41
N LEU A 151 4.38 -13.52 -7.55
CA LEU A 151 3.06 -13.05 -7.95
C LEU A 151 3.15 -11.84 -8.90
N ALA A 152 4.02 -10.87 -8.61
CA ALA A 152 4.20 -9.69 -9.46
C ALA A 152 4.68 -10.06 -10.87
N LYS A 153 5.63 -11.00 -10.96
CA LYS A 153 6.15 -11.54 -12.23
C LYS A 153 5.08 -12.32 -13.00
N GLU A 154 4.34 -13.18 -12.31
CA GLU A 154 3.27 -13.99 -12.90
C GLU A 154 2.15 -13.11 -13.48
N GLU A 155 1.70 -12.13 -12.71
CA GLU A 155 0.62 -11.21 -13.09
C GLU A 155 1.08 -10.11 -14.04
N ASN A 156 2.40 -10.01 -14.28
CA ASN A 156 3.09 -8.97 -15.05
C ASN A 156 2.69 -7.54 -14.61
N ILE A 157 2.75 -7.30 -13.29
CA ILE A 157 2.48 -6.00 -12.67
C ILE A 157 3.65 -5.56 -11.78
N PRO A 158 3.80 -4.26 -11.49
CA PRO A 158 4.91 -3.77 -10.66
C PRO A 158 4.81 -4.17 -9.18
N LEU A 159 5.89 -3.90 -8.44
CA LEU A 159 5.96 -3.98 -6.99
C LEU A 159 5.95 -2.58 -6.36
N HIS A 160 5.38 -2.46 -5.16
CA HIS A 160 5.41 -1.25 -4.34
C HIS A 160 5.71 -1.61 -2.89
N ILE A 161 6.80 -1.09 -2.31
CA ILE A 161 7.29 -1.51 -0.99
C ILE A 161 8.00 -0.36 -0.29
N HIS A 162 7.85 -0.25 1.03
CA HIS A 162 8.67 0.63 1.87
C HIS A 162 10.04 0.04 2.10
N VAL A 163 11.11 0.81 1.91
CA VAL A 163 12.48 0.31 2.06
C VAL A 163 13.39 1.35 2.71
N ALA A 164 14.05 0.93 3.79
CA ALA A 164 15.04 1.72 4.51
C ALA A 164 14.51 3.10 4.96
N GLU A 165 13.29 3.12 5.50
CA GLU A 165 12.65 4.35 5.97
C GLU A 165 13.32 4.85 7.26
N THR A 166 13.72 3.92 8.14
CA THR A 166 14.40 4.27 9.39
C THR A 166 15.70 3.48 9.63
N GLN A 167 16.54 4.01 10.52
CA GLN A 167 17.75 3.32 10.99
C GLN A 167 17.39 2.04 11.76
N GLU A 168 16.29 2.06 12.51
CA GLU A 168 15.83 0.92 13.30
C GLU A 168 15.41 -0.23 12.40
N GLU A 169 14.59 0.03 11.38
CA GLU A 169 14.24 -0.96 10.35
C GLU A 169 15.47 -1.57 9.71
N SER A 170 16.41 -0.72 9.30
CA SER A 170 17.67 -1.17 8.71
C SER A 170 18.46 -2.06 9.66
N GLY A 171 18.41 -1.77 10.97
CA GLY A 171 18.99 -2.59 12.03
C GLY A 171 18.30 -3.95 12.18
N ILE A 172 16.96 -4.00 12.09
CA ILE A 172 16.19 -5.25 12.11
C ILE A 172 16.61 -6.16 10.96
N ILE A 173 16.68 -5.62 9.73
CA ILE A 173 17.11 -6.39 8.55
C ILE A 173 18.55 -6.86 8.69
N LEU A 174 19.45 -5.98 9.14
CA LEU A 174 20.86 -6.33 9.35
C LEU A 174 21.01 -7.45 10.38
N LYS A 175 20.25 -7.42 11.47
CA LYS A 175 20.26 -8.46 12.49
C LYS A 175 19.68 -9.79 11.98
N ARG A 176 18.60 -9.74 11.19
CA ARG A 176 17.87 -10.91 10.70
C ARG A 176 18.59 -11.61 9.55
N TYR A 177 19.20 -10.85 8.65
CA TYR A 177 19.74 -11.36 7.39
C TYR A 177 21.22 -11.06 7.15
N VAL A 178 21.90 -10.36 8.08
CA VAL A 178 23.32 -9.97 7.97
C VAL A 178 23.60 -9.13 6.71
N LYS A 179 22.58 -8.39 6.25
CA LYS A 179 22.61 -7.55 5.05
C LYS A 179 21.84 -6.25 5.28
N ARG A 180 22.22 -5.19 4.56
CA ARG A 180 21.42 -3.95 4.49
C ARG A 180 20.17 -4.18 3.61
N PRO A 181 19.08 -3.41 3.80
CA PRO A 181 17.80 -3.61 3.09
C PRO A 181 17.93 -3.82 1.58
N PHE A 182 18.62 -2.91 0.86
CA PHE A 182 18.79 -3.05 -0.59
C PHE A 182 19.57 -4.31 -1.00
N ALA A 183 20.64 -4.65 -0.27
CA ALA A 183 21.44 -5.86 -0.59
C ALA A 183 20.70 -7.16 -0.26
N PHE A 184 19.75 -7.12 0.68
CA PHE A 184 18.85 -8.23 0.96
C PHE A 184 17.80 -8.38 -0.14
N LEU A 185 17.13 -7.29 -0.53
CA LEU A 185 16.13 -7.32 -1.61
C LEU A 185 16.74 -7.69 -2.98
N ASP A 186 17.93 -7.19 -3.29
CA ASP A 186 18.69 -7.56 -4.50
C ASP A 186 19.00 -9.07 -4.56
N GLU A 187 19.32 -9.71 -3.42
CA GLU A 187 19.49 -11.17 -3.35
C GLU A 187 18.20 -11.92 -3.74
N LEU A 188 17.04 -11.40 -3.34
CA LEU A 188 15.75 -12.00 -3.67
C LEU A 188 15.36 -11.74 -5.14
N GLY A 189 16.00 -10.78 -5.81
CA GLY A 189 15.74 -10.39 -7.20
C GLY A 189 14.59 -9.38 -7.37
N TYR A 190 14.42 -8.51 -6.37
CA TYR A 190 13.53 -7.34 -6.40
C TYR A 190 14.04 -6.24 -7.34
#